data_AF-A0A1V9FVG3-F1
#
_entry.id   AF-A0A1V9FVG3-F1
#
_cell.length_a   1.000
_cell.length_b   1.000
_cell.length_c   1.000
_cell.angle_alpha   90.00
_cell.angle_beta   90.00
_cell.angle_gamma   90.00
#
_symmetry.space_group_name_H-M   'P 1'
#
loop_
_entity.id
_entity.type
_entity.pdbx_description
1 polymer ?
#
loop_
_entity_poly.entity_id
_entity_poly.type
_entity_poly.pdbx_seq_one_letter_code
_entity_poly.pdbx_strand_id
1 'polypeptide(L)'
;MKKYLVNGWPVLLLLIFVASCGKEKSVEEDQGQYFLKCKIGGVDKTFNVNAAAAKSDLGGGITSYSVFGKAVADASNYESMGFTIQLSIPFNTGTYKETDPTTDYFLAGIYNPNTTEATKIFASGYDDTNPFQITFTEITATTLSGTFKGKLFINSTDPNSDSAIISNGQFKVKLQK
;
A
#
# COMPACT_ATOMS: atom_id res chain seq x y z
N MET A 1 -1.53 -81.22 -36.47
CA MET A 1 -0.61 -81.47 -35.34
C MET A 1 0.63 -80.58 -35.49
N LYS A 2 0.81 -79.61 -34.58
CA LYS A 2 2.12 -79.23 -34.04
C LYS A 2 1.87 -78.24 -32.89
N LYS A 3 2.14 -78.74 -31.69
CA LYS A 3 2.13 -78.01 -30.42
C LYS A 3 3.48 -77.31 -30.28
N TYR A 4 3.51 -76.08 -29.78
CA TYR A 4 4.64 -75.60 -28.98
C TYR A 4 4.13 -74.81 -27.77
N LEU A 5 4.59 -75.27 -26.62
CA LEU A 5 4.31 -74.80 -25.27
C LEU A 5 5.35 -73.73 -24.87
N VAL A 6 4.85 -72.65 -24.27
CA VAL A 6 5.20 -72.06 -22.96
C VAL A 6 6.68 -71.89 -22.58
N ASN A 7 7.04 -70.64 -22.24
CA ASN A 7 7.80 -70.18 -21.06
C ASN A 7 8.06 -68.67 -21.27
N GLY A 8 7.75 -67.69 -20.42
CA GLY A 8 7.52 -67.64 -18.99
C GLY A 8 8.49 -66.59 -18.41
N TRP A 9 8.02 -65.40 -18.03
CA TRP A 9 8.42 -64.67 -16.80
C TRP A 9 7.64 -63.33 -16.66
N PRO A 10 7.09 -63.00 -15.47
CA PRO A 10 6.39 -61.74 -15.18
C PRO A 10 7.35 -60.60 -14.79
N VAL A 11 7.13 -59.36 -15.27
CA VAL A 11 7.76 -58.18 -14.67
C VAL A 11 6.76 -57.03 -14.58
N LEU A 12 6.25 -56.90 -13.36
CA LEU A 12 6.13 -55.68 -12.57
C LEU A 12 5.33 -54.50 -13.14
N LEU A 13 4.15 -54.29 -12.54
CA LEU A 13 3.45 -53.02 -12.44
C LEU A 13 4.42 -51.88 -12.06
N LEU A 14 4.46 -50.82 -12.87
CA LEU A 14 4.87 -49.49 -12.43
C LEU A 14 3.64 -48.56 -12.52
N LEU A 15 2.93 -48.45 -11.40
CA LEU A 15 1.94 -47.41 -11.15
C LEU A 15 2.67 -46.09 -10.96
N ILE A 16 2.73 -45.26 -11.99
CA ILE A 16 3.20 -43.88 -11.89
C ILE A 16 2.06 -43.07 -11.26
N PHE A 17 2.08 -42.94 -9.93
CA PHE A 17 1.37 -41.88 -9.24
C PHE A 17 2.05 -40.55 -9.60
N VAL A 18 1.55 -39.89 -10.63
CA VAL A 18 1.76 -38.45 -10.80
C VAL A 18 1.05 -37.76 -9.64
N ALA A 19 1.81 -37.49 -8.58
CA ALA A 19 1.45 -36.51 -7.57
C ALA A 19 1.16 -35.21 -8.30
N SER A 20 -0.12 -34.89 -8.46
CA SER A 20 -0.61 -33.59 -8.88
C SER A 20 -0.16 -32.59 -7.83
N CYS A 21 1.04 -32.05 -8.06
CA CYS A 21 1.55 -30.88 -7.38
C CYS A 21 0.51 -29.77 -7.58
N GLY A 22 -0.30 -29.54 -6.56
CA GLY A 22 -1.24 -28.43 -6.51
C GLY A 22 -0.43 -27.16 -6.63
N LYS A 23 -0.28 -26.65 -7.85
CA LYS A 23 0.07 -25.26 -8.08
C LYS A 23 -1.03 -24.46 -7.41
N GLU A 24 -0.74 -23.97 -6.21
CA GLU A 24 -1.46 -22.85 -5.64
C GLU A 24 -1.48 -21.78 -6.73
N LYS A 25 -2.69 -21.52 -7.25
CA LYS A 25 -2.88 -20.37 -8.14
C LYS A 25 -2.55 -19.16 -7.28
N SER A 26 -1.39 -18.55 -7.53
CA SER A 26 -1.16 -17.18 -7.11
C SER A 26 -2.34 -16.38 -7.62
N VAL A 27 -3.20 -15.94 -6.71
CA VAL A 27 -4.27 -15.01 -7.03
C VAL A 27 -3.56 -13.77 -7.52
N GLU A 28 -3.56 -13.54 -8.84
CA GLU A 28 -3.21 -12.26 -9.40
C GLU A 28 -4.19 -11.26 -8.79
N GLU A 29 -3.73 -10.49 -7.79
CA GLU A 29 -4.50 -9.37 -7.27
C GLU A 29 -4.71 -8.41 -8.43
N ASP A 30 -5.99 -8.14 -8.74
CA ASP A 30 -6.39 -7.20 -9.77
C ASP A 30 -5.78 -5.82 -9.45
N GLN A 31 -4.70 -5.47 -10.17
CA GLN A 31 -3.94 -4.24 -9.97
C GLN A 31 -4.77 -2.98 -10.24
N GLY A 32 -6.04 -3.10 -10.66
CA GLY A 32 -6.98 -1.99 -10.79
C GLY A 32 -7.85 -1.73 -9.55
N GLN A 33 -7.97 -2.69 -8.62
CA GLN A 33 -8.94 -2.60 -7.52
C GLN A 33 -8.49 -1.64 -6.40
N TYR A 34 -7.19 -1.64 -6.09
CA TYR A 34 -6.60 -0.85 -5.01
C TYR A 34 -5.55 0.12 -5.55
N PHE A 35 -5.60 1.36 -5.06
CA PHE A 35 -4.79 2.44 -5.59
C PHE A 35 -4.68 3.61 -4.61
N LEU A 36 -3.66 4.43 -4.83
CA LEU A 36 -3.64 5.85 -4.55
C LEU A 36 -3.47 6.58 -5.88
N LYS A 37 -4.26 7.62 -6.12
CA LYS A 37 -4.17 8.49 -7.31
C LYS A 37 -4.15 9.93 -6.85
N CYS A 38 -3.33 10.78 -7.46
CA CYS A 38 -3.29 12.21 -7.15
C CYS A 38 -2.60 12.99 -8.27
N LYS A 39 -2.57 14.31 -8.13
CA LYS A 39 -1.67 15.19 -8.87
C LYS A 39 -0.55 15.68 -7.97
N ILE A 40 0.69 15.56 -8.44
CA ILE A 40 1.89 16.09 -7.78
C ILE A 40 2.54 17.09 -8.73
N GLY A 41 2.63 18.36 -8.32
CA GLY A 41 3.13 19.42 -9.20
C GLY A 41 2.30 19.56 -10.49
N GLY A 42 1.00 19.25 -10.43
CA GLY A 42 0.08 19.26 -11.58
C GLY A 42 0.10 18.01 -12.46
N VAL A 43 1.06 17.09 -12.25
CA VAL A 43 1.18 15.84 -13.02
C VAL A 43 0.39 14.72 -12.35
N ASP A 44 -0.45 14.02 -13.12
CA ASP A 44 -1.20 12.86 -12.65
C ASP A 44 -0.26 11.70 -12.28
N LYS A 45 -0.48 11.11 -11.11
CA LYS A 45 0.27 9.99 -10.54
C LYS A 45 -0.69 8.91 -10.08
N THR A 46 -0.28 7.65 -10.28
CA THR A 46 -1.00 6.46 -9.80
C THR A 46 -0.01 5.55 -9.08
N PHE A 47 -0.40 5.09 -7.90
CA PHE A 47 0.35 4.17 -7.05
C PHE A 47 -0.56 2.99 -6.71
N ASN A 48 -0.54 1.96 -7.56
CA ASN A 48 -1.41 0.79 -7.46
C ASN A 48 -0.65 -0.51 -7.16
N VAL A 49 0.69 -0.47 -7.16
CA VAL A 49 1.50 -1.64 -6.83
C VAL A 49 1.63 -1.74 -5.31
N ASN A 50 1.22 -2.89 -4.75
CA ASN A 50 1.15 -3.14 -3.32
C ASN A 50 0.35 -2.08 -2.55
N ALA A 51 -0.68 -1.51 -3.19
CA ALA A 51 -1.54 -0.49 -2.59
C ALA A 51 -2.37 -1.08 -1.45
N ALA A 52 -1.94 -0.87 -0.21
CA ALA A 52 -2.52 -1.48 0.97
C ALA A 52 -2.47 -0.54 2.19
N ALA A 53 -3.27 -0.86 3.20
CA ALA A 53 -3.20 -0.29 4.53
C ALA A 53 -2.80 -1.38 5.53
N ALA A 54 -1.86 -1.09 6.41
CA ALA A 54 -1.51 -1.95 7.55
C ALA A 54 -2.03 -1.32 8.84
N LYS A 55 -2.68 -2.14 9.68
CA LYS A 55 -3.08 -1.75 11.04
C LYS A 55 -2.02 -2.21 12.05
N SER A 56 -1.69 -1.38 13.03
CA SER A 56 -0.79 -1.76 14.12
C SER A 56 -1.29 -1.18 15.44
N ASP A 57 -1.25 -1.99 16.50
CA ASP A 57 -1.44 -1.52 17.87
C ASP A 57 -0.09 -1.01 18.39
N LEU A 58 -0.02 0.27 18.76
CA LEU A 58 1.20 0.89 19.29
C LEU A 58 1.25 0.85 20.83
N GLY A 59 0.24 0.25 21.48
CA GLY A 59 0.08 0.29 22.93
C GLY A 59 -0.51 1.61 23.41
N GLY A 60 -0.84 1.67 24.71
CA GLY A 60 -1.39 2.88 25.33
C GLY A 60 -2.75 3.33 24.77
N GLY A 61 -3.48 2.43 24.10
CA GLY A 61 -4.74 2.76 23.43
C GLY A 61 -4.57 3.40 22.04
N ILE A 62 -3.35 3.46 21.50
CA ILE A 62 -3.06 4.08 20.21
C ILE A 62 -3.05 3.02 19.10
N THR A 63 -3.84 3.24 18.06
CA THR A 63 -3.83 2.42 16.85
C THR A 63 -3.28 3.21 15.67
N SER A 64 -2.34 2.64 14.92
CA SER A 64 -1.80 3.19 13.68
C SER A 64 -2.40 2.52 12.45
N TYR A 65 -2.69 3.31 11.43
CA TYR A 65 -3.03 2.85 10.09
C TYR A 65 -2.07 3.49 9.10
N SER A 66 -1.24 2.67 8.45
CA SER A 66 -0.25 3.10 7.46
C SER A 66 -0.69 2.67 6.08
N VAL A 67 -0.95 3.62 5.19
CA VAL A 67 -1.29 3.40 3.79
C VAL A 67 -0.07 3.62 2.92
N PHE A 68 0.16 2.73 1.96
CA PHE A 68 1.31 2.80 1.06
C PHE A 68 0.95 2.25 -0.32
N GLY A 69 1.58 2.78 -1.36
CA GLY A 69 1.59 2.21 -2.70
C GLY A 69 2.80 2.67 -3.52
N LYS A 70 3.27 1.80 -4.42
CA LYS A 70 4.33 2.11 -5.39
C LYS A 70 3.74 2.45 -6.75
N ALA A 71 4.48 3.26 -7.52
CA ALA A 71 4.12 3.58 -8.90
C ALA A 71 4.30 2.39 -9.85
N VAL A 72 5.34 1.58 -9.63
CA VAL A 72 5.68 0.43 -10.50
C VAL A 72 6.22 -0.76 -9.70
N ALA A 73 6.11 -1.96 -10.27
CA ALA A 73 6.59 -3.23 -9.70
C ALA A 73 8.07 -3.51 -10.03
N ASP A 74 8.89 -2.46 -10.03
CA ASP A 74 10.34 -2.53 -10.19
C ASP A 74 11.00 -2.31 -8.83
N ALA A 75 11.93 -3.19 -8.44
CA ALA A 75 12.68 -3.08 -7.19
C ALA A 75 13.65 -1.90 -7.19
N SER A 76 14.10 -1.45 -8.36
CA SER A 76 14.98 -0.28 -8.53
C SER A 76 14.23 1.04 -8.63
N ASN A 77 12.89 0.99 -8.69
CA ASN A 77 12.05 2.18 -8.65
C ASN A 77 11.45 2.35 -7.24
N TYR A 78 11.75 3.49 -6.63
CA TYR A 78 11.33 3.88 -5.29
C TYR A 78 10.15 4.87 -5.29
N GLU A 79 9.61 5.22 -6.48
CA GLU A 79 8.50 6.16 -6.56
C GLU A 79 7.28 5.59 -5.82
N SER A 80 6.86 6.29 -4.78
CA SER A 80 5.82 5.81 -3.87
C SER A 80 5.13 6.95 -3.12
N MET A 81 3.89 6.69 -2.73
CA MET A 81 3.07 7.59 -1.92
C MET A 81 2.53 6.81 -0.73
N GLY A 82 2.49 7.46 0.43
CA GLY A 82 1.88 6.89 1.61
C GLY A 82 1.44 7.95 2.59
N PHE A 83 0.70 7.50 3.60
CA PHE A 83 0.34 8.31 4.73
C PHE A 83 0.05 7.42 5.93
N THR A 84 0.20 7.98 7.12
CA THR A 84 -0.08 7.31 8.38
C THR A 84 -1.03 8.16 9.21
N ILE A 85 -2.03 7.53 9.81
CA ILE A 85 -2.84 8.12 10.86
C ILE A 85 -2.73 7.26 12.14
N GLN A 86 -2.41 7.90 13.25
CA GLN A 86 -2.42 7.30 14.58
C GLN A 86 -3.58 7.87 15.36
N LEU A 87 -4.35 7.04 16.05
CA LEU A 87 -5.59 7.41 16.72
C LEU A 87 -5.57 6.92 18.17
N SER A 88 -5.87 7.80 19.12
CA SER A 88 -6.19 7.46 20.51
C SER A 88 -7.72 7.40 20.75
N ILE A 89 -8.49 7.58 19.69
CA ILE A 89 -9.96 7.53 19.66
C ILE A 89 -10.46 6.47 18.65
N PRO A 90 -11.75 6.07 18.69
CA PRO A 90 -12.32 5.20 17.67
C PRO A 90 -12.15 5.78 16.25
N PHE A 91 -11.79 4.92 15.30
CA PHE A 91 -11.59 5.33 13.91
C PHE A 91 -12.94 5.50 13.21
N ASN A 92 -13.28 6.74 12.84
CA ASN A 92 -14.53 7.09 12.19
C ASN A 92 -14.29 7.73 10.82
N THR A 93 -15.28 7.68 9.95
CA THR A 93 -15.25 8.44 8.69
C THR A 93 -15.24 9.94 8.99
N GLY A 94 -14.56 10.72 8.17
CA GLY A 94 -14.41 12.15 8.39
C GLY A 94 -13.10 12.69 7.86
N THR A 95 -12.90 13.99 8.06
CA THR A 95 -11.67 14.68 7.67
C THR A 95 -10.74 14.82 8.86
N TYR A 96 -9.51 14.34 8.69
CA TYR A 96 -8.38 14.49 9.60
C TYR A 96 -7.36 15.39 8.93
N LYS A 97 -6.74 16.30 9.69
CA LYS A 97 -5.75 17.25 9.19
C LYS A 97 -4.60 17.34 10.17
N GLU A 98 -3.37 17.48 9.67
CA GLU A 98 -2.20 17.54 10.55
C GLU A 98 -2.22 18.77 11.47
N THR A 99 -2.86 19.87 11.07
CA THR A 99 -2.98 21.11 11.86
C THR A 99 -4.21 21.16 12.77
N ASP A 100 -4.87 20.03 13.02
CA ASP A 100 -5.93 19.98 14.02
C ASP A 100 -5.32 20.14 15.43
N PRO A 101 -5.82 21.09 16.26
CA PRO A 101 -5.28 21.30 17.60
C PRO A 101 -5.56 20.15 18.58
N THR A 102 -6.33 19.13 18.20
CA THR A 102 -6.59 17.96 19.05
C THR A 102 -5.35 17.10 19.28
N THR A 103 -5.34 16.37 20.39
CA THR A 103 -4.37 15.30 20.69
C THR A 103 -4.92 13.91 20.40
N ASP A 104 -6.13 13.82 19.84
CA ASP A 104 -6.82 12.55 19.58
C ASP A 104 -6.18 11.73 18.45
N TYR A 105 -5.42 12.40 17.58
CA TYR A 105 -4.77 11.74 16.47
C TYR A 105 -3.50 12.48 16.01
N PHE A 106 -2.68 11.75 15.27
CA PHE A 106 -1.53 12.27 14.54
C PHE A 106 -1.63 11.83 13.08
N LEU A 107 -1.26 12.70 12.15
CA LEU A 107 -1.35 12.46 10.71
C LEU A 107 -0.02 12.85 10.04
N ALA A 108 0.49 11.99 9.15
CA ALA A 108 1.65 12.29 8.34
C ALA A 108 1.48 11.78 6.90
N GLY A 109 1.91 12.57 5.93
CA GLY A 109 1.98 12.18 4.50
C GLY A 109 3.43 12.04 4.05
N ILE A 110 3.71 11.13 3.10
CA ILE A 110 5.03 10.95 2.51
C ILE A 110 4.95 10.68 1.01
N TYR A 111 5.85 11.29 0.25
CA TYR A 111 6.06 11.03 -1.17
C TYR A 111 7.55 10.86 -1.45
N ASN A 112 7.92 9.70 -2.00
CA ASN A 112 9.27 9.45 -2.51
C ASN A 112 9.26 9.65 -4.04
N PRO A 113 10.02 10.61 -4.59
CA PRO A 113 10.07 10.91 -6.02
C PRO A 113 11.03 9.99 -6.81
N ASN A 114 11.19 8.73 -6.39
CA ASN A 114 12.18 7.76 -6.91
C ASN A 114 13.64 8.05 -6.50
N THR A 115 13.88 8.20 -5.20
CA THR A 115 15.23 8.43 -4.64
C THR A 115 15.52 7.52 -3.45
N THR A 116 16.80 7.22 -3.25
CA THR A 116 17.34 6.55 -2.07
C THR A 116 17.85 7.53 -1.01
N GLU A 117 17.96 8.82 -1.35
CA GLU A 117 18.43 9.86 -0.43
C GLU A 117 17.25 10.32 0.45
N ALA A 118 17.31 10.04 1.75
CA ALA A 118 16.24 10.38 2.69
C ALA A 118 15.92 11.88 2.73
N THR A 119 16.93 12.73 2.49
CA THR A 119 16.79 14.19 2.42
C THR A 119 16.10 14.69 1.16
N LYS A 120 15.77 13.81 0.19
CA LYS A 120 15.03 14.12 -1.03
C LYS A 120 13.60 13.57 -1.02
N ILE A 121 13.17 12.97 0.08
CA ILE A 121 11.81 12.47 0.26
C ILE A 121 10.95 13.60 0.82
N PHE A 122 9.74 13.77 0.30
CA PHE A 122 8.81 14.78 0.76
C PHE A 122 7.94 14.22 1.89
N ALA A 123 7.78 14.98 2.97
CA ALA A 123 6.94 14.66 4.11
C ALA A 123 6.01 15.83 4.44
N SER A 124 4.91 15.55 5.14
CA SER A 124 4.04 16.62 5.64
C SER A 124 4.73 17.39 6.77
N GLY A 125 4.38 18.67 6.94
CA GLY A 125 5.22 19.61 7.69
C GLY A 125 4.44 20.68 8.45
N TYR A 126 3.17 20.42 8.81
CA TYR A 126 2.31 21.38 9.52
C TYR A 126 2.19 22.75 8.81
N ASP A 127 1.75 22.76 7.55
CA ASP A 127 1.43 24.01 6.83
C ASP A 127 -0.01 24.46 7.13
N ASP A 128 -0.17 25.59 7.83
CA ASP A 128 -1.50 26.15 8.13
C ASP A 128 -2.29 26.56 6.88
N THR A 129 -1.61 26.88 5.77
CA THR A 129 -2.25 27.31 4.53
C THR A 129 -2.72 26.13 3.69
N ASN A 130 -1.91 25.06 3.61
CA ASN A 130 -2.19 23.87 2.82
C ASN A 130 -1.86 22.59 3.61
N PRO A 131 -2.53 22.34 4.74
CA PRO A 131 -2.19 21.22 5.60
C PRO A 131 -2.41 19.90 4.87
N PHE A 132 -1.56 18.91 5.16
CA PHE A 132 -1.88 17.55 4.76
C PHE A 132 -3.15 17.10 5.48
N GLN A 133 -4.12 16.67 4.69
CA GLN A 133 -5.42 16.24 5.17
C GLN A 133 -5.94 15.04 4.39
N ILE A 134 -6.69 14.20 5.09
CA ILE A 134 -7.33 13.01 4.56
C ILE A 134 -8.79 13.02 4.96
N THR A 135 -9.67 12.76 4.01
CA THR A 135 -11.09 12.52 4.25
C THR A 135 -11.37 11.05 4.00
N PHE A 136 -11.62 10.28 5.06
CA PHE A 136 -12.03 8.88 4.96
C PHE A 136 -13.53 8.81 4.69
N THR A 137 -13.91 8.19 3.57
CA THR A 137 -15.31 7.97 3.17
C THR A 137 -15.81 6.56 3.48
N GLU A 138 -14.88 5.60 3.60
CA GLU A 138 -15.19 4.21 3.92
C GLU A 138 -14.11 3.64 4.84
N ILE A 139 -14.55 3.03 5.94
CA ILE A 139 -13.69 2.27 6.86
C ILE A 139 -14.42 0.97 7.14
N THR A 140 -13.89 -0.14 6.62
CA THR A 140 -14.41 -1.49 6.87
C THR A 140 -13.31 -2.39 7.39
N ALA A 141 -13.66 -3.63 7.72
CA ALA A 141 -12.69 -4.63 8.16
C ALA A 141 -11.64 -5.01 7.07
N THR A 142 -11.88 -4.66 5.80
CA THR A 142 -11.03 -5.07 4.67
C THR A 142 -10.65 -3.93 3.73
N THR A 143 -11.26 -2.75 3.85
CA THR A 143 -11.07 -1.65 2.91
C THR A 143 -11.04 -0.31 3.64
N LEU A 144 -10.11 0.56 3.23
CA LEU A 144 -10.14 1.98 3.51
C LEU A 144 -10.26 2.74 2.18
N SER A 145 -11.16 3.72 2.11
CA SER A 145 -11.25 4.60 0.95
C SER A 145 -11.52 6.06 1.34
N GLY A 146 -11.13 6.98 0.46
CA GLY A 146 -11.26 8.40 0.73
C GLY A 146 -10.50 9.28 -0.25
N THR A 147 -10.29 10.53 0.18
CA THR A 147 -9.53 11.55 -0.56
C THR A 147 -8.42 12.13 0.30
N PHE A 148 -7.37 12.66 -0.33
CA PHE A 148 -6.28 13.35 0.36
C PHE A 148 -5.77 14.54 -0.44
N LYS A 149 -5.20 15.53 0.25
CA LYS A 149 -4.54 16.69 -0.36
C LYS A 149 -3.62 17.35 0.66
N GLY A 150 -2.76 18.25 0.19
CA GLY A 150 -1.93 19.07 1.05
C GLY A 150 -0.60 19.40 0.40
N LYS A 151 0.24 20.13 1.13
CA LYS A 151 1.61 20.43 0.73
C LYS A 151 2.57 19.53 1.51
N LEU A 152 3.47 18.89 0.79
CA LEU A 152 4.60 18.18 1.37
C LEU A 152 5.87 18.99 1.15
N PHE A 153 6.81 18.86 2.06
CA PHE A 153 8.10 19.53 2.06
C PHE A 153 9.19 18.48 2.00
N ILE A 154 10.25 18.75 1.25
CA ILE A 154 11.42 17.90 1.26
C ILE A 154 11.94 17.80 2.71
N ASN A 155 12.32 16.59 3.13
CA ASN A 155 12.80 16.32 4.48
C ASN A 155 14.19 16.94 4.69
N SER A 156 14.21 18.25 4.92
CA SER A 156 15.38 19.09 5.00
C SER A 156 15.25 20.06 6.17
N THR A 157 16.39 20.45 6.73
CA THR A 157 16.47 21.51 7.75
C THR A 157 16.47 22.91 7.13
N ASP A 158 16.47 23.02 5.80
CA ASP A 158 16.46 24.31 5.09
C ASP A 158 15.04 24.92 5.07
N PRO A 159 14.84 26.15 5.58
CA PRO A 159 13.55 26.82 5.56
C PRO A 159 13.05 27.22 4.17
N ASN A 160 13.92 27.24 3.14
CA ASN A 160 13.54 27.53 1.74
C ASN A 160 13.39 26.27 0.90
N SER A 161 13.29 25.11 1.56
CA SER A 161 13.36 23.83 0.90
C SER A 161 12.16 23.54 -0.01
N ASP A 162 12.41 22.73 -1.03
CA ASP A 162 11.43 22.40 -2.07
C ASP A 162 10.14 21.80 -1.48
N SER A 163 9.04 22.03 -2.19
CA SER A 163 7.74 21.51 -1.79
C SER A 163 6.98 20.91 -2.97
N ALA A 164 6.10 19.96 -2.65
CA ALA A 164 5.24 19.28 -3.59
C ALA A 164 3.79 19.47 -3.17
N ILE A 165 2.98 20.08 -4.05
CA ILE A 165 1.53 20.19 -3.85
C ILE A 165 0.87 18.90 -4.32
N ILE A 166 0.16 18.25 -3.40
CA ILE A 166 -0.71 17.12 -3.66
C ILE A 166 -2.14 17.63 -3.79
N SER A 167 -2.76 17.35 -4.92
CA SER A 167 -4.16 17.69 -5.19
C SER A 167 -4.91 16.52 -5.81
N ASN A 168 -6.24 16.58 -5.76
CA ASN A 168 -7.13 15.55 -6.31
C ASN A 168 -6.79 14.12 -5.85
N GLY A 169 -6.29 13.97 -4.62
CA GLY A 169 -5.93 12.68 -4.07
C GLY A 169 -7.16 11.83 -3.83
N GLN A 170 -7.11 10.58 -4.28
CA GLN A 170 -8.12 9.55 -4.07
C GLN A 170 -7.43 8.24 -3.73
N PHE A 171 -7.98 7.48 -2.79
CA PHE A 171 -7.45 6.17 -2.48
C PHE A 171 -8.57 5.17 -2.21
N LYS A 172 -8.28 3.93 -2.54
CA LYS A 172 -9.01 2.75 -2.11
C LYS A 172 -7.98 1.67 -1.89
N VAL A 173 -7.81 1.20 -0.67
CA VAL A 173 -6.75 0.25 -0.32
C VAL A 173 -7.31 -0.89 0.52
N LYS A 174 -6.70 -2.07 0.37
CA LYS A 174 -7.01 -3.23 1.18
C LYS A 174 -6.45 -3.03 2.58
N LEU A 175 -7.29 -3.15 3.60
CA LEU A 175 -6.84 -3.20 4.99
C LEU A 175 -6.33 -4.61 5.31
N GLN A 176 -5.02 -4.72 5.50
CA GLN A 176 -4.34 -5.93 5.91
C GLN A 176 -4.43 -6.06 7.44
N LYS A 177 -4.69 -7.28 7.89
CA LYS A 177 -4.75 -7.63 9.31
C LYS A 177 -3.38 -7.97 9.85
#